data_AF-A0A3A2Z9S3-F1
#
_entry.id   AF-A0A3A2Z9S3-F1
#
_cell.length_a   1.000
_cell.length_b   1.000
_cell.length_c   1.000
_cell.angle_alpha   90.00
_cell.angle_beta   90.00
_cell.angle_gamma   90.00
#
_symmetry.space_group_name_H-M   'P 1'
#
loop_
_entity.id
_entity.type
_entity.pdbx_description
1 polymer ?
#
loop_
_entity_poly.entity_id
_entity_poly.type
_entity_poly.pdbx_seq_one_letter_code
_entity_poly.pdbx_strand_id
1 'polypeptide(L)'
;MIRFEQGVPKAVWYSQHAYGQAFTYDALEKRGKRPYAYSANGTHAVYAVSGDHDHTIPHLNLPAGLVVDHTDAGTLWDPVLSAYAYSYDGTARTFKPYDASYPVNWLYFNGRWGDNALPGGPEIFGEKKYTAGPDGPKFKKLDREAVCPSRPCIVLPFRIWFRG
;
A
#
# COMPACT_ATOMS: atom_id res chain seq x y z
N MET A 1 -2.55 -4.32 -2.51
CA MET A 1 -3.06 -4.92 -3.77
C MET A 1 -3.18 -6.42 -3.55
N ILE A 2 -4.26 -7.05 -4.00
CA ILE A 2 -4.46 -8.50 -3.90
C ILE A 2 -4.52 -9.07 -5.32
N ARG A 3 -3.72 -10.10 -5.61
CA ARG A 3 -3.73 -10.82 -6.89
C ARG A 3 -4.67 -12.01 -6.77
N PHE A 4 -5.64 -12.08 -7.68
CA PHE A 4 -6.50 -13.25 -7.85
C PHE A 4 -6.14 -13.98 -9.14
N GLU A 5 -6.21 -15.30 -9.11
CA GLU A 5 -6.14 -16.18 -10.28
C GLU A 5 -7.37 -17.07 -10.25
N GLN A 6 -8.19 -17.00 -11.30
CA GLN A 6 -9.45 -17.77 -11.40
C GLN A 6 -10.35 -17.60 -10.16
N GLY A 7 -10.41 -16.38 -9.61
CA GLY A 7 -11.21 -16.07 -8.41
C GLY A 7 -10.57 -16.48 -7.08
N VAL A 8 -9.40 -17.10 -7.07
CA VAL A 8 -8.68 -17.50 -5.85
C VAL A 8 -7.57 -16.48 -5.55
N PRO A 9 -7.52 -15.88 -4.35
CA PRO A 9 -6.44 -14.97 -3.99
C PRO A 9 -5.11 -15.72 -3.83
N LYS A 10 -4.05 -15.23 -4.46
CA LYS A 10 -2.73 -15.87 -4.51
C LYS A 10 -1.66 -15.11 -3.76
N ALA A 11 -1.71 -13.78 -3.81
CA ALA A 11 -0.71 -12.93 -3.18
C ALA A 11 -1.30 -11.58 -2.78
N VAL A 12 -0.69 -10.95 -1.78
CA VAL A 12 -0.98 -9.57 -1.38
C VAL A 12 0.32 -8.79 -1.36
N TRP A 13 0.30 -7.61 -1.99
CA TRP A 13 1.35 -6.62 -1.85
C TRP A 13 0.90 -5.50 -0.92
N TYR A 14 1.71 -5.27 0.10
CA TYR A 14 1.56 -4.25 1.13
C TYR A 14 2.44 -3.05 0.78
N SER A 15 1.83 -1.86 0.79
CA SER A 15 2.51 -0.61 0.45
C SER A 15 3.30 -0.11 1.66
N GLN A 16 4.51 -0.65 1.82
CA GLN A 16 5.49 -0.11 2.78
C GLN A 16 6.32 0.97 2.08
N HIS A 17 7.20 1.64 2.83
CA HIS A 17 8.20 2.52 2.24
C HIS A 17 9.09 1.81 1.21
N ALA A 18 9.79 2.61 0.42
CA ALA A 18 10.54 2.18 -0.76
C ALA A 18 9.65 1.48 -1.80
N TYR A 19 9.62 0.15 -1.83
CA TYR A 19 8.92 -0.65 -2.86
C TYR A 19 7.88 -1.62 -2.30
N GLY A 20 7.61 -1.56 -1.00
CA GLY A 20 6.70 -2.48 -0.33
C GLY A 20 7.21 -3.91 -0.27
N GLN A 21 6.35 -4.81 0.20
CA GLN A 21 6.61 -6.24 0.24
C GLN A 21 5.39 -7.03 -0.22
N ALA A 22 5.63 -8.14 -0.91
CA ALA A 22 4.59 -9.07 -1.32
C ALA A 22 4.72 -10.38 -0.55
N PHE A 23 3.56 -10.96 -0.23
CA PHE A 23 3.43 -12.23 0.47
C PHE A 23 2.47 -13.12 -0.29
N THR A 24 2.68 -14.44 -0.22
CA THR A 24 1.64 -15.38 -0.60
C THR A 24 0.40 -15.12 0.26
N TYR A 25 -0.78 -15.29 -0.32
CA TYR A 25 -2.01 -15.03 0.41
C TYR A 25 -2.08 -15.92 1.65
N ASP A 26 -1.68 -17.19 1.55
CA ASP A 26 -1.70 -18.16 2.65
C ASP A 26 -0.83 -17.75 3.84
N ALA A 27 0.32 -17.11 3.60
CA ALA A 27 1.24 -16.68 4.66
C ALA A 27 0.64 -15.68 5.67
N LEU A 28 -0.38 -14.92 5.24
CA LEU A 28 -0.90 -13.77 5.98
C LEU A 28 -1.78 -14.16 7.17
N GLU A 29 -1.81 -13.31 8.18
CA GLU A 29 -2.85 -13.37 9.21
C GLU A 29 -4.20 -12.92 8.64
N LYS A 30 -5.29 -13.59 9.04
CA LYS A 30 -6.62 -13.30 8.49
C LYS A 30 -7.72 -13.48 9.53
N ARG A 31 -8.76 -12.66 9.45
CA ARG A 31 -10.08 -12.95 10.03
C ARG A 31 -10.95 -13.67 9.00
N GLY A 32 -11.02 -14.99 9.08
CA GLY A 32 -11.64 -15.81 8.03
C GLY A 32 -10.89 -15.62 6.70
N LYS A 33 -11.56 -15.08 5.68
CA LYS A 33 -10.99 -14.81 4.34
C LYS A 33 -10.41 -13.38 4.20
N ARG A 34 -10.24 -12.64 5.28
CA ARG A 34 -9.87 -11.20 5.22
C ARG A 34 -8.51 -10.99 5.86
N PRO A 35 -7.45 -10.70 5.07
CA PRO A 35 -6.13 -10.39 5.61
C PRO A 35 -6.15 -9.16 6.50
N TYR A 36 -5.38 -9.20 7.58
CA TYR A 36 -5.07 -8.01 8.36
C TYR A 36 -4.05 -7.14 7.65
N ALA A 37 -4.14 -5.84 7.88
CA ALA A 37 -3.24 -4.84 7.35
C ALA A 37 -3.00 -3.80 8.43
N TYR A 38 -1.75 -3.65 8.87
CA TYR A 38 -1.39 -2.80 9.99
C TYR A 38 -0.89 -1.46 9.45
N SER A 39 -1.61 -0.38 9.74
CA SER A 39 -1.24 0.97 9.31
C SER A 39 -0.14 1.51 10.22
N ALA A 40 0.91 2.06 9.63
CA ALA A 40 1.95 2.76 10.38
C ALA A 40 1.42 4.07 10.95
N ASN A 41 1.88 4.42 12.15
CA ASN A 41 1.50 5.65 12.81
C ASN A 41 2.19 6.85 12.17
N GLY A 42 1.40 7.80 11.66
CA GLY A 42 1.91 9.06 11.11
C GLY A 42 2.55 8.93 9.71
N THR A 43 2.51 7.75 9.09
CA THR A 43 3.02 7.52 7.73
C THR A 43 1.96 6.85 6.85
N HIS A 44 2.27 6.68 5.56
CA HIS A 44 1.35 6.03 4.62
C HIS A 44 1.53 4.50 4.55
N ALA A 45 2.52 3.97 5.28
CA ALA A 45 2.92 2.60 5.12
C ALA A 45 1.93 1.63 5.75
N VAL A 46 1.78 0.47 5.11
CA VAL A 46 0.90 -0.60 5.57
C VAL A 46 1.70 -1.89 5.57
N TYR A 47 1.63 -2.64 6.67
CA TYR A 47 2.43 -3.84 6.93
C TYR A 47 1.57 -5.09 7.09
N ALA A 48 2.21 -6.25 6.89
CA ALA A 48 1.57 -7.57 7.00
C ALA A 48 1.61 -8.16 8.43
N VAL A 49 2.39 -7.53 9.32
CA VAL A 49 2.53 -7.87 10.74
C VAL A 49 2.53 -6.57 11.55
N SER A 50 2.17 -6.64 12.84
CA SER A 50 2.28 -5.52 13.76
C SER A 50 3.71 -5.35 14.28
N GLY A 51 3.98 -4.23 14.95
CA GLY A 51 5.23 -3.93 15.64
C GLY A 51 6.10 -2.91 14.91
N ASP A 52 7.40 -3.03 15.14
CA ASP A 52 8.40 -2.12 14.61
C ASP A 52 8.91 -2.58 13.23
N HIS A 53 9.02 -1.64 12.31
CA HIS A 53 9.48 -1.87 10.94
C HIS A 53 10.54 -0.85 10.56
N ASP A 54 11.80 -1.17 10.85
CA ASP A 54 12.91 -0.40 10.30
C ASP A 54 12.99 -0.57 8.79
N HIS A 55 13.20 0.56 8.13
CA HIS A 55 13.35 0.67 6.69
C HIS A 55 14.52 1.59 6.31
N THR A 56 15.53 1.69 7.19
CA THR A 56 16.74 2.49 6.94
C THR A 56 17.45 1.99 5.68
N ILE A 57 17.49 0.67 5.48
CA ILE A 57 17.93 0.05 4.23
C ILE A 57 16.69 -0.15 3.37
N PRO A 58 16.57 0.53 2.21
CA PRO A 58 15.46 0.33 1.31
C PRO A 58 15.26 -1.17 1.01
N HIS A 59 13.99 -1.59 0.94
CA HIS A 59 13.57 -2.98 0.69
C HIS A 59 13.74 -3.99 1.83
N LEU A 60 14.44 -3.62 2.90
CA LEU A 60 14.67 -4.53 4.02
C LEU A 60 13.87 -4.07 5.24
N ASN A 61 12.81 -4.81 5.57
CA ASN A 61 12.04 -4.58 6.78
C ASN A 61 12.71 -5.34 7.94
N LEU A 62 13.27 -4.60 8.90
CA LEU A 62 13.98 -5.12 10.07
C LEU A 62 13.20 -4.80 11.36
N PRO A 63 13.38 -5.59 12.45
CA PRO A 63 12.64 -5.38 13.68
C PRO A 63 13.16 -4.19 14.52
N ALA A 64 14.25 -3.54 14.10
CA ALA A 64 14.85 -2.38 14.76
C ALA A 64 15.85 -1.68 13.81
N GLY A 65 16.04 -0.37 14.00
CA GLY A 65 17.03 0.43 13.26
C GLY A 65 16.84 1.93 13.51
N LEU A 66 17.23 2.76 12.54
CA LEU A 66 17.30 4.22 12.70
C LEU A 66 16.03 4.95 12.26
N VAL A 67 15.35 4.44 11.23
CA VAL A 67 14.12 5.01 10.70
C VAL A 67 13.06 3.91 10.76
N VAL A 68 12.17 4.02 11.73
CA VAL A 68 11.27 2.94 12.15
C VAL A 68 9.83 3.40 12.04
N ASP A 69 9.03 2.62 11.31
CA ASP A 69 7.58 2.70 11.37
C ASP A 69 7.07 1.87 12.55
N HIS A 70 6.06 2.39 13.24
CA HIS A 70 5.39 1.70 14.33
C HIS A 70 3.96 1.36 13.95
N THR A 71 3.59 0.09 14.11
CA THR A 71 2.23 -0.40 13.88
C THR A 71 1.74 -1.20 15.09
N ASP A 72 0.43 -1.24 15.30
CA ASP A 72 -0.21 -2.05 16.35
C ASP A 72 -1.52 -2.66 15.84
N ALA A 73 -1.99 -3.72 16.51
CA ALA A 73 -3.29 -4.31 16.20
C ALA A 73 -4.44 -3.32 16.42
N GLY A 74 -4.35 -2.47 17.44
CA GLY A 74 -5.21 -1.33 17.69
C GLY A 74 -6.71 -1.59 17.49
N THR A 75 -7.41 -0.55 17.03
CA THR A 75 -8.81 -0.65 16.61
C THR A 75 -8.89 -1.28 15.23
N LEU A 76 -9.70 -2.34 15.09
CA LEU A 76 -9.94 -2.96 13.79
C LEU A 76 -10.95 -2.16 12.97
N TRP A 77 -10.51 -1.64 11.82
CA TRP A 77 -11.37 -0.96 10.86
C TRP A 77 -11.71 -1.87 9.67
N ASP A 78 -12.97 -1.85 9.25
CA ASP A 78 -13.42 -2.56 8.05
C ASP A 78 -13.58 -1.58 6.88
N PRO A 79 -12.58 -1.45 5.99
CA PRO A 79 -12.64 -0.49 4.90
C PRO A 79 -13.70 -0.83 3.84
N VAL A 80 -14.22 -2.06 3.81
CA VAL A 80 -15.23 -2.48 2.82
C VAL A 80 -16.60 -1.89 3.13
N LEU A 81 -16.86 -1.52 4.39
CA LEU A 81 -18.13 -0.89 4.79
C LEU A 81 -18.30 0.53 4.22
N SER A 82 -17.22 1.16 3.75
CA SER A 82 -17.24 2.51 3.17
C SER A 82 -16.31 2.62 1.96
N ALA A 83 -16.30 1.61 1.09
CA ALA A 83 -15.49 1.60 -0.11
C ALA A 83 -16.33 1.91 -1.37
N TYR A 84 -15.75 2.69 -2.27
CA TYR A 84 -16.19 2.72 -3.67
C TYR A 84 -15.35 1.73 -4.48
N ALA A 85 -16.02 0.87 -5.22
CA ALA A 85 -15.37 -0.14 -6.06
C ALA A 85 -15.54 0.19 -7.55
N TYR A 86 -14.46 0.00 -8.30
CA TYR A 86 -14.42 0.28 -9.74
C TYR A 86 -13.67 -0.84 -10.47
N SER A 87 -14.09 -1.12 -11.70
CA SER A 87 -13.26 -1.84 -12.67
C SER A 87 -12.42 -0.85 -13.47
N TYR A 88 -11.20 -1.23 -13.81
CA TYR A 88 -10.30 -0.46 -14.66
C TYR A 88 -9.95 -1.25 -15.92
N ASP A 89 -10.17 -0.63 -17.09
CA ASP A 89 -9.69 -1.14 -18.38
C ASP A 89 -8.31 -0.54 -18.66
N GLY A 90 -7.26 -1.38 -18.68
CA GLY A 90 -5.89 -0.94 -18.92
C GLY A 90 -5.62 -0.49 -20.36
N THR A 91 -6.36 -0.99 -21.34
CA THR A 91 -6.21 -0.62 -22.76
C THR A 91 -6.90 0.70 -23.04
N ALA A 92 -8.16 0.84 -22.65
CA ALA A 92 -8.92 2.08 -22.82
C ALA A 92 -8.52 3.16 -21.80
N ARG A 93 -7.86 2.76 -20.70
CA ARG A 93 -7.51 3.60 -19.55
C ARG A 93 -8.74 4.26 -18.90
N THR A 94 -9.82 3.50 -18.80
CA THR A 94 -11.11 3.98 -18.27
C THR A 94 -11.50 3.26 -16.99
N PHE A 95 -12.16 4.00 -16.11
CA PHE A 95 -12.79 3.49 -14.90
C PHE A 95 -14.29 3.35 -15.10
N LYS A 96 -14.85 2.24 -14.63
CA LYS A 96 -16.30 2.02 -14.54
C LYS A 96 -16.65 1.67 -13.09
N PRO A 97 -17.57 2.41 -12.45
CA PRO A 97 -17.97 2.07 -11.10
C PRO A 97 -18.84 0.80 -11.09
N TYR A 98 -18.73 0.00 -10.02
CA TYR A 98 -19.62 -1.15 -9.82
C TYR A 98 -21.03 -0.75 -9.39
N ASP A 99 -21.20 0.44 -8.84
CA ASP A 99 -22.48 1.07 -8.53
C ASP A 99 -22.56 2.43 -9.25
N ALA A 100 -23.65 2.68 -9.97
CA ALA A 100 -23.81 3.89 -10.77
C ALA A 100 -23.82 5.19 -9.94
N SER A 101 -24.06 5.11 -8.63
CA SER A 101 -24.00 6.25 -7.70
C SER A 101 -22.58 6.67 -7.34
N TYR A 102 -21.56 5.83 -7.57
CA TYR A 102 -20.19 6.15 -7.15
C TYR A 102 -19.58 7.22 -8.07
N PRO A 103 -19.02 8.32 -7.51
CA PRO A 103 -18.39 9.36 -8.32
C PRO A 103 -17.16 8.80 -9.01
N VAL A 104 -16.99 9.03 -10.31
CA VAL A 104 -15.85 8.48 -11.08
C VAL A 104 -14.80 9.52 -11.47
N ASN A 105 -15.20 10.79 -11.63
CA ASN A 105 -14.36 11.84 -12.21
C ASN A 105 -13.08 12.11 -11.42
N TRP A 106 -13.11 11.91 -10.09
CA TRP A 106 -11.96 12.10 -9.22
C TRP A 106 -10.79 11.16 -9.58
N LEU A 107 -11.05 9.95 -10.10
CA LEU A 107 -10.04 9.00 -10.56
C LEU A 107 -9.25 9.50 -11.78
N TYR A 108 -9.80 10.47 -12.52
CA TYR A 108 -9.17 11.04 -13.71
C TYR A 108 -8.33 12.30 -13.44
N PHE A 109 -8.28 12.79 -12.21
CA PHE A 109 -7.43 13.94 -11.88
C PHE A 109 -5.96 13.65 -12.21
N ASN A 110 -5.33 14.53 -13.00
CA ASN A 110 -3.95 14.41 -13.48
C ASN A 110 -2.92 15.06 -12.56
N GLY A 111 -3.35 15.80 -11.54
CA GLY A 111 -2.45 16.49 -10.62
C GLY A 111 -2.04 15.64 -9.42
N ARG A 112 -1.37 16.31 -8.48
CA ARG A 112 -0.97 15.75 -7.19
C ARG A 112 -2.06 16.00 -6.16
N TRP A 113 -2.32 15.01 -5.32
CA TRP A 113 -3.29 15.08 -4.24
C TRP A 113 -2.67 15.71 -3.00
N GLY A 114 -3.36 16.67 -2.40
CA GLY A 114 -2.84 17.42 -1.25
C GLY A 114 -2.05 18.67 -1.65
N ASP A 115 -1.35 19.25 -0.69
CA ASP A 115 -0.63 20.50 -0.87
C ASP A 115 0.69 20.32 -1.65
N ASN A 116 1.18 21.43 -2.20
CA ASN A 116 2.52 21.50 -2.76
C ASN A 116 3.59 21.45 -1.65
N ALA A 117 4.80 21.02 -2.00
CA ALA A 117 5.94 21.10 -1.10
C ALA A 117 6.17 22.57 -0.67
N LEU A 118 6.43 22.78 0.62
CA LEU A 118 6.65 24.12 1.16
C LEU A 118 7.96 24.71 0.59
N PRO A 119 7.94 25.81 -0.17
CA PRO A 119 9.17 26.44 -0.65
C PRO A 119 10.01 26.97 0.51
N GLY A 120 11.30 26.62 0.53
CA GLY A 120 12.21 27.02 1.63
C GLY A 120 11.89 26.39 3.00
N GLY A 121 11.08 25.32 3.03
CA GLY A 121 10.73 24.62 4.26
C GLY A 121 11.91 23.90 4.92
N PRO A 122 11.73 23.43 6.17
CA PRO A 122 12.77 22.67 6.88
C PRO A 122 13.18 21.40 6.11
N GLU A 123 14.47 21.18 6.02
CA GLU A 123 15.08 20.06 5.31
C GLU A 123 16.26 19.53 6.12
N ILE A 124 16.42 18.20 6.15
CA ILE A 124 17.56 17.53 6.79
C ILE A 124 18.09 16.50 5.79
N PHE A 125 19.37 16.61 5.41
CA PHE A 125 20.03 15.71 4.45
C PHE A 125 19.29 15.53 3.10
N GLY A 126 18.65 16.57 2.57
CA GLY A 126 17.88 16.47 1.32
C GLY A 126 16.41 16.07 1.52
N GLU A 127 16.05 15.59 2.71
CA GLU A 127 14.69 15.16 3.04
C GLU A 127 13.87 16.32 3.58
N LYS A 128 12.83 16.71 2.85
CA LYS A 128 11.95 17.83 3.20
C LYS A 128 10.92 17.39 4.21
N LYS A 129 10.69 18.22 5.24
CA LYS A 129 9.61 17.99 6.21
C LYS A 129 8.22 18.02 5.57
N TYR A 130 8.01 18.90 4.58
CA TYR A 130 6.74 19.07 3.88
C TYR A 130 6.92 18.84 2.38
N THR A 131 6.58 17.64 1.93
CA THR A 131 6.65 17.22 0.52
C THR A 131 5.30 17.38 -0.17
N ALA A 132 5.33 17.56 -1.51
CA ALA A 132 4.12 17.52 -2.30
C ALA A 132 3.50 16.12 -2.25
N GLY A 133 2.17 16.04 -2.18
CA GLY A 133 1.49 14.74 -2.14
C GLY A 133 1.58 13.96 -3.46
N PRO A 134 1.03 12.74 -3.52
CA PRO A 134 1.24 11.81 -4.62
C PRO A 134 0.38 12.13 -5.85
N ASP A 135 0.78 11.63 -7.02
CA ASP A 135 -0.11 11.54 -8.18
C ASP A 135 -1.29 10.59 -7.89
N GLY A 136 -2.38 10.79 -8.62
CA GLY A 136 -3.63 10.05 -8.43
C GLY A 136 -3.60 8.54 -8.71
N PRO A 137 -4.71 7.84 -8.37
CA PRO A 137 -4.78 6.37 -8.44
C PRO A 137 -4.43 5.77 -9.80
N LYS A 138 -4.81 6.44 -10.90
CA LYS A 138 -4.53 5.97 -12.25
C LYS A 138 -3.05 5.83 -12.59
N PHE A 139 -2.16 6.51 -11.86
CA PHE A 139 -0.71 6.45 -12.05
C PHE A 139 -0.05 5.31 -11.24
N LYS A 140 -0.82 4.54 -10.46
CA LYS A 140 -0.31 3.49 -9.57
C LYS A 140 -0.12 2.11 -10.23
N LYS A 141 0.15 2.08 -11.55
CA LYS A 141 0.37 0.86 -12.36
C LYS A 141 -0.72 -0.19 -12.11
N LEU A 142 -1.97 0.19 -12.40
CA LEU A 142 -3.16 -0.62 -12.09
C LEU A 142 -3.25 -1.90 -12.94
N ASP A 143 -2.62 -1.89 -14.11
CA ASP A 143 -2.55 -2.94 -15.13
C ASP A 143 -1.28 -3.80 -15.02
N ARG A 144 -0.54 -3.72 -13.91
CA ARG A 144 0.67 -4.52 -13.70
C ARG A 144 0.41 -6.04 -13.80
N GLU A 145 1.34 -6.76 -14.40
CA GLU A 145 1.32 -8.22 -14.54
C GLU A 145 1.55 -8.93 -13.19
N ALA A 146 2.57 -8.51 -12.44
CA ALA A 146 2.93 -9.08 -11.16
C ALA A 146 2.14 -8.46 -10.00
N VAL A 147 2.21 -9.04 -8.79
CA VAL A 147 1.62 -8.43 -7.58
C VAL A 147 2.37 -7.14 -7.18
N CYS A 148 3.68 -7.11 -7.40
CA CYS A 148 4.54 -5.95 -7.12
C CYS A 148 4.45 -4.90 -8.25
N PRO A 149 4.60 -3.59 -7.94
CA PRO A 149 4.62 -2.52 -8.95
C PRO A 149 5.98 -2.36 -9.66
N SER A 150 7.01 -3.07 -9.21
CA SER A 150 8.38 -3.04 -9.74
C SER A 150 8.97 -4.45 -9.78
N ARG A 151 10.12 -4.60 -10.45
CA ARG A 151 10.90 -5.84 -10.53
C ARG A 151 12.23 -5.66 -9.78
N PRO A 152 12.83 -6.73 -9.21
CA PRO A 152 12.26 -8.09 -9.11
C PRO A 152 11.05 -8.12 -8.17
N CYS A 153 10.07 -8.98 -8.48
CA CYS A 153 8.91 -9.19 -7.61
C CYS A 153 9.12 -10.45 -6.79
N ILE A 154 9.48 -10.27 -5.53
CA ILE A 154 9.72 -11.35 -4.58
C ILE A 154 8.45 -11.51 -3.73
N VAL A 155 7.88 -12.71 -3.72
CA VAL A 155 6.67 -13.05 -2.97
C VAL A 155 7.05 -13.99 -1.83
N LEU A 156 6.95 -13.50 -0.60
CA LEU A 156 7.38 -14.25 0.59
C LEU A 156 6.30 -15.28 1.00
N PRO A 157 6.67 -16.56 1.24
CA PRO A 157 5.73 -17.58 1.67
C PRO A 157 5.50 -17.62 3.18
N PHE A 158 6.10 -16.69 3.92
CA PHE A 158 5.96 -16.55 5.36
C PHE A 158 5.95 -15.07 5.76
N ARG A 159 5.38 -14.78 6.92
CA ARG A 159 5.53 -13.49 7.59
C ARG A 159 6.91 -13.43 8.23
N ILE A 160 7.60 -12.30 8.05
CA ILE A 160 8.87 -12.03 8.71
C ILE A 160 8.61 -11.46 10.11
N TRP A 161 9.49 -11.80 11.05
CA TRP A 161 9.48 -11.37 12.46
C TRP A 161 8.25 -11.85 13.25
N PHE A 162 8.36 -13.05 13.81
CA PHE A 162 7.53 -13.45 14.95
C PHE A 162 8.28 -13.07 16.23
N ARG A 163 7.74 -12.15 17.03
CA ARG A 163 7.94 -12.25 18.48
C ARG A 163 6.81 -13.15 18.96
N GLY A 164 7.20 -14.35 19.40
CA GLY A 164 6.28 -15.31 20.03
C GLY A 164 5.68 -14.75 21.32
#